data_AF-A0A949YDW3-F1
#
_entry.id   AF-A0A949YDW3-F1
#
_cell.length_a   1.000
_cell.length_b   1.000
_cell.length_c   1.000
_cell.angle_alpha   90.00
_cell.angle_beta   90.00
_cell.angle_gamma   90.00
#
_symmetry.space_group_name_H-M   'P 1'
#
loop_
_entity.id
_entity.type
_entity.pdbx_description
1 polymer ?
#
loop_
_entity_poly.entity_id
_entity_poly.type
_entity_poly.pdbx_seq_one_letter_code
_entity_poly.pdbx_strand_id
1 'polypeptide(L)'
;MPSPARGIGATHQAPARLSSEMLMMFRITSPQHTQIVLLGVALVLIIAATAFGQIRLNAWNQPFYDALSRKDLHGFFVQVGIFCVIAGALLVLNVAQAWLNQALKVKLREGLVRDLFDQWLTSRRAFRLAYAGEIGANPDQRIHEDARHLTEL
;
A
#
# COMPACT_ATOMS: atom_id res chain seq x y z
N MET A 1 35.18 29.06 57.93
CA MET A 1 33.97 29.78 57.47
C MET A 1 33.04 28.80 56.75
N PRO A 2 31.76 28.71 57.11
CA PRO A 2 30.80 27.75 56.52
C PRO A 2 29.78 28.39 55.54
N SER A 3 29.25 27.52 54.64
CA SER A 3 28.04 27.59 53.78
C SER A 3 28.03 28.43 52.48
N PRO A 4 27.16 28.14 51.46
CA PRO A 4 26.12 27.09 51.34
C PRO A 4 26.03 26.33 49.98
N ALA A 5 25.12 25.34 49.97
CA ALA A 5 24.60 24.51 48.89
C ALA A 5 24.52 25.14 47.47
N ARG A 6 24.93 24.37 46.45
CA ARG A 6 24.54 24.57 45.05
C ARG A 6 23.58 23.43 44.66
N GLY A 7 22.34 23.82 44.39
CA GLY A 7 21.20 22.94 44.22
C GLY A 7 21.41 21.86 43.16
N ILE A 8 21.10 20.63 43.56
CA ILE A 8 20.79 19.52 42.66
C ILE A 8 19.42 19.82 42.06
N GLY A 9 19.42 20.47 40.90
CA GLY A 9 18.22 20.89 40.20
C GLY A 9 18.43 20.88 38.69
N ALA A 10 19.10 19.85 38.16
CA ALA A 10 19.18 19.62 36.72
C ALA A 10 17.89 18.93 36.24
N THR A 11 16.84 19.76 36.12
CA THR A 11 15.95 19.78 34.95
C THR A 11 15.68 18.45 34.23
N HIS A 12 14.61 17.78 34.65
CA HIS A 12 13.84 16.82 33.84
C HIS A 12 13.22 17.49 32.60
N GLN A 13 14.03 17.89 31.60
CA GLN A 13 13.56 18.46 30.33
C GLN A 13 13.88 17.58 29.11
N ALA A 14 13.92 16.26 29.30
CA ALA A 14 14.22 15.30 28.23
C ALA A 14 13.02 14.70 27.46
N PRO A 15 11.73 14.74 27.87
CA PRO A 15 10.70 14.01 27.11
C PRO A 15 10.10 14.79 25.93
N ALA A 16 10.18 16.13 25.92
CA ALA A 16 9.45 16.96 24.95
C ALA A 16 10.19 17.17 23.61
N ARG A 17 11.52 16.99 23.57
CA ARG A 17 12.32 17.19 22.35
C ARG A 17 12.34 15.96 21.44
N LEU A 18 12.37 14.77 22.02
CA LEU A 18 12.31 13.51 21.26
C LEU A 18 10.96 13.31 20.57
N SER A 19 9.85 13.64 21.23
CA SER A 19 8.51 13.52 20.62
C SER A 19 8.25 14.54 19.51
N SER A 20 8.80 15.75 19.64
CA SER A 20 8.70 16.80 18.62
C SER A 20 9.58 16.52 17.40
N GLU A 21 10.79 15.95 17.59
CA GLU A 21 11.65 15.46 16.50
C GLU A 21 11.05 14.23 15.79
N MET A 22 10.42 13.30 16.53
CA MET A 22 9.69 12.18 15.93
C MET A 22 8.48 12.66 15.08
N LEU A 23 7.78 13.70 15.53
CA LEU A 23 6.71 14.34 14.74
C LEU A 23 7.26 15.12 13.53
N MET A 24 8.49 15.64 13.61
CA MET A 24 9.16 16.31 12.50
C MET A 24 9.63 15.31 11.43
N MET A 25 10.00 14.09 11.81
CA MET A 25 10.30 13.01 10.87
C MET A 25 9.06 12.55 10.08
N PHE A 26 7.87 12.63 10.68
CA PHE A 26 6.60 12.44 9.96
C PHE A 26 6.29 13.58 8.98
N ARG A 27 6.97 14.73 9.10
CA ARG A 27 6.77 15.95 8.31
C ARG A 27 7.76 16.13 7.18
N ILE A 28 8.47 15.06 6.80
CA ILE A 28 9.24 14.98 5.56
C ILE A 28 8.60 13.92 4.68
N THR A 29 7.28 14.00 4.49
CA THR A 29 6.65 13.23 3.43
C THR A 29 7.06 13.87 2.11
N SER A 30 8.10 13.32 1.47
CA SER A 30 8.37 13.68 0.08
C SER A 30 7.08 13.46 -0.73
N PRO A 31 6.79 14.29 -1.75
CA PRO A 31 5.56 14.15 -2.55
C PRO A 31 5.32 12.72 -3.09
N GLN A 32 6.39 11.94 -3.23
CA GLN A 32 6.36 10.54 -3.68
C GLN A 32 5.77 9.59 -2.62
N HIS A 33 6.12 9.75 -1.33
CA HIS A 33 5.58 8.88 -0.28
C HIS A 33 4.08 9.09 -0.04
N THR A 34 3.59 10.34 -0.12
CA THR A 34 2.14 10.62 -0.02
C THR A 34 1.36 9.93 -1.14
N GLN A 35 1.89 9.96 -2.37
CA GLN A 35 1.25 9.32 -3.53
C GLN A 35 1.17 7.80 -3.37
N ILE A 36 2.24 7.15 -2.90
CA ILE A 36 2.25 5.70 -2.65
C ILE A 36 1.25 5.33 -1.56
N VAL A 37 1.21 6.08 -0.45
CA VAL A 37 0.24 5.85 0.63
C VAL A 37 -1.19 6.04 0.13
N LEU A 38 -1.47 7.08 -0.64
CA LEU A 38 -2.81 7.33 -1.19
C LEU A 38 -3.25 6.22 -2.14
N LEU A 39 -2.37 5.75 -3.03
CA LEU A 39 -2.64 4.60 -3.90
C LEU A 39 -2.87 3.32 -3.09
N GLY A 40 -2.10 3.09 -2.02
CA GLY A 40 -2.28 1.95 -1.12
C GLY A 40 -3.62 1.98 -0.37
N VAL A 41 -4.01 3.14 0.18
CA VAL A 41 -5.32 3.32 0.81
C VAL A 41 -6.45 3.11 -0.19
N ALA A 42 -6.34 3.66 -1.39
CA ALA A 42 -7.33 3.48 -2.44
C ALA A 42 -7.46 2.00 -2.86
N LEU A 43 -6.36 1.26 -2.91
CA LEU A 43 -6.36 -0.18 -3.19
C LEU A 43 -7.12 -0.96 -2.10
N VAL A 44 -6.83 -0.68 -0.82
CA VAL A 44 -7.54 -1.33 0.31
C VAL A 44 -9.05 -1.03 0.25
N LEU A 45 -9.45 0.19 -0.07
CA LEU A 45 -10.85 0.56 -0.22
C LEU A 45 -11.53 -0.21 -1.36
N ILE A 46 -10.87 -0.37 -2.51
CA ILE A 46 -11.41 -1.15 -3.64
C ILE A 46 -11.53 -2.63 -3.29
N ILE A 47 -10.56 -3.20 -2.58
CA ILE A 47 -10.63 -4.59 -2.12
C ILE A 47 -11.81 -4.78 -1.16
N ALA A 48 -11.99 -3.87 -0.19
CA ALA A 48 -13.11 -3.91 0.73
C ALA A 48 -14.47 -3.77 0.02
N ALA A 49 -14.55 -2.86 -0.96
CA ALA A 49 -15.76 -2.68 -1.76
C ALA A 49 -16.07 -3.91 -2.63
N THR A 50 -15.04 -4.56 -3.18
CA THR A 50 -15.17 -5.81 -3.93
C THR A 50 -15.69 -6.93 -3.03
N ALA A 51 -15.12 -7.09 -1.82
CA ALA A 51 -15.57 -8.06 -0.84
C ALA A 51 -17.04 -7.83 -0.43
N PHE A 52 -17.42 -6.57 -0.20
CA PHE A 52 -18.82 -6.22 0.06
C PHE A 52 -19.74 -6.61 -1.11
N GLY A 53 -19.33 -6.32 -2.35
CA GLY A 53 -20.07 -6.71 -3.55
C GLY A 53 -20.24 -8.22 -3.66
N GLN A 54 -19.21 -9.01 -3.30
CA GLN A 54 -19.32 -10.47 -3.25
C GLN A 54 -20.32 -10.95 -2.19
N ILE A 55 -20.34 -10.35 -1.00
CA ILE A 55 -21.34 -10.66 0.04
C ILE A 55 -22.75 -10.37 -0.48
N ARG A 56 -22.94 -9.23 -1.15
CA ARG A 56 -24.23 -8.85 -1.76
C ARG A 56 -24.65 -9.82 -2.86
N LEU A 57 -23.73 -10.25 -3.72
CA LEU A 57 -23.98 -11.26 -4.75
C LEU A 57 -24.39 -12.59 -4.11
N ASN A 58 -23.69 -13.00 -3.05
CA ASN A 58 -24.01 -14.23 -2.34
C ASN A 58 -25.39 -14.17 -1.66
N ALA A 59 -25.73 -13.04 -1.04
CA ALA A 59 -27.06 -12.81 -0.45
C ALA A 59 -28.17 -12.73 -1.50
N TRP A 60 -27.85 -12.28 -2.73
CA TRP A 60 -28.78 -12.24 -3.86
C TRP A 60 -29.14 -13.63 -4.41
N ASN A 61 -28.29 -14.65 -4.20
CA ASN A 61 -28.58 -16.01 -4.67
C ASN A 61 -29.89 -16.56 -4.09
N GLN A 62 -30.15 -16.34 -2.79
CA GLN A 62 -31.36 -16.85 -2.14
C GLN A 62 -32.67 -16.35 -2.80
N PRO A 63 -32.92 -15.03 -2.94
CA PRO A 63 -34.16 -14.55 -3.56
C PRO A 63 -34.28 -14.91 -5.05
N PHE A 64 -33.16 -15.12 -5.75
CA PHE A 64 -33.17 -15.65 -7.13
C PHE A 64 -33.73 -17.08 -7.18
N TYR A 65 -33.22 -17.97 -6.33
CA TYR A 65 -33.73 -19.35 -6.23
C TYR A 65 -35.17 -19.40 -5.73
N ASP A 66 -35.56 -18.52 -4.80
CA ASP A 66 -36.94 -18.42 -4.32
C ASP A 66 -37.91 -18.03 -5.44
N ALA A 67 -37.55 -17.06 -6.30
CA ALA A 67 -38.35 -16.67 -7.46
C ALA A 67 -38.50 -17.81 -8.47
N LEU A 68 -37.42 -18.57 -8.71
CA LEU A 68 -37.43 -19.72 -9.61
C LEU A 68 -38.32 -20.86 -9.09
N SER A 69 -38.23 -21.15 -7.78
CA SER A 69 -39.03 -22.18 -7.12
C SER A 69 -40.54 -21.86 -7.17
N ARG A 70 -40.89 -20.59 -6.98
CA ARG A 70 -42.28 -20.11 -7.04
C ARG A 70 -42.83 -19.94 -8.46
N LYS A 71 -42.00 -20.18 -9.49
CA LYS A 71 -42.32 -19.91 -10.91
C LYS A 71 -42.77 -18.46 -11.15
N ASP A 72 -42.23 -17.53 -10.38
CA ASP A 72 -42.53 -16.10 -10.52
C ASP A 72 -41.59 -15.49 -11.57
N LEU A 73 -42.09 -15.40 -12.80
CA LEU A 73 -41.35 -14.82 -13.93
C LEU A 73 -41.05 -13.32 -13.73
N HIS A 74 -41.97 -12.57 -13.10
CA HIS A 74 -41.75 -11.15 -12.85
C HIS A 74 -40.63 -10.95 -11.84
N GLY A 75 -40.69 -11.67 -10.71
CA GLY A 75 -39.62 -11.70 -9.72
C GLY A 75 -38.28 -12.11 -10.32
N PHE A 76 -38.26 -13.11 -11.20
CA PHE A 76 -37.05 -13.55 -11.89
C PHE A 76 -36.37 -12.43 -12.69
N PHE A 77 -37.10 -11.70 -13.54
CA PHE A 77 -36.52 -10.60 -14.34
C PHE A 77 -35.99 -9.46 -13.46
N VAL A 78 -36.67 -9.15 -12.35
CA VAL A 78 -36.18 -8.17 -11.37
C VAL A 78 -34.85 -8.64 -10.76
N GLN A 79 -34.76 -9.92 -10.38
CA GLN A 79 -33.52 -10.46 -9.83
C GLN A 79 -32.39 -10.47 -10.85
N VAL A 80 -32.64 -10.83 -12.11
CA VAL A 80 -31.64 -10.74 -13.19
C VAL A 80 -31.11 -9.31 -13.36
N GLY A 81 -31.99 -8.30 -13.30
CA GLY A 81 -31.57 -6.90 -13.33
C GLY A 81 -30.65 -6.53 -12.17
N ILE A 82 -30.99 -6.94 -10.95
CA ILE A 82 -30.15 -6.72 -9.75
C ILE A 82 -28.79 -7.41 -9.91
N PHE A 83 -28.76 -8.64 -10.41
CA PHE A 83 -27.51 -9.35 -10.71
C PHE A 83 -26.64 -8.60 -11.70
N CYS A 84 -27.21 -8.12 -12.81
CA CYS A 84 -26.46 -7.34 -13.81
C CYS A 84 -25.85 -6.08 -13.19
N VAL A 85 -26.55 -5.39 -12.29
CA VAL A 85 -26.02 -4.22 -11.58
C VAL A 85 -24.87 -4.61 -10.66
N ILE A 86 -25.01 -5.68 -9.86
CA ILE A 86 -23.96 -6.15 -8.94
C ILE A 86 -22.74 -6.61 -9.73
N ALA A 87 -22.93 -7.46 -10.74
CA ALA A 87 -21.88 -7.98 -11.59
C ALA A 87 -21.17 -6.86 -12.36
N GLY A 88 -21.92 -5.89 -12.90
CA GLY A 88 -21.36 -4.72 -13.57
C GLY A 88 -20.52 -3.86 -12.63
N ALA A 89 -21.00 -3.60 -11.42
CA ALA A 89 -20.23 -2.88 -10.40
C ALA A 89 -18.95 -3.63 -10.02
N LEU A 90 -19.03 -4.93 -9.76
CA LEU A 90 -17.87 -5.77 -9.46
C LEU A 90 -16.86 -5.80 -10.60
N LEU A 91 -17.31 -5.84 -11.86
CA LEU A 91 -16.45 -5.77 -13.03
C LEU A 91 -15.69 -4.44 -13.10
N VAL A 92 -16.38 -3.32 -12.90
CA VAL A 92 -15.74 -1.99 -12.87
C VAL A 92 -14.72 -1.91 -11.73
N LEU A 93 -15.08 -2.38 -10.53
CA LEU A 93 -14.16 -2.43 -9.40
C LEU A 93 -12.92 -3.29 -9.71
N ASN A 94 -13.10 -4.43 -10.36
CA ASN A 94 -12.01 -5.31 -10.74
C ASN A 94 -11.02 -4.63 -11.70
N VAL A 95 -11.53 -3.96 -12.74
CA VAL A 95 -10.70 -3.20 -13.68
C VAL A 95 -10.00 -2.04 -12.98
N ALA A 96 -10.69 -1.32 -12.11
CA ALA A 96 -10.10 -0.25 -11.31
C ALA A 96 -8.98 -0.79 -10.39
N GLN A 97 -9.20 -1.93 -9.74
CA GLN A 97 -8.18 -2.58 -8.91
C GLN A 97 -6.94 -2.95 -9.73
N ALA A 98 -7.11 -3.51 -10.92
CA ALA A 98 -6.02 -3.85 -11.83
C ALA A 98 -5.20 -2.61 -12.23
N TRP A 99 -5.89 -1.51 -12.56
CA TRP A 99 -5.24 -0.25 -12.90
C TRP A 99 -4.46 0.34 -11.71
N LEU A 100 -5.04 0.36 -10.51
CA LEU A 100 -4.38 0.84 -9.30
C LEU A 100 -3.13 0.01 -8.96
N ASN A 101 -3.23 -1.32 -9.05
CA ASN A 101 -2.10 -2.21 -8.83
C ASN A 101 -0.94 -1.93 -9.78
N GLN A 102 -1.24 -1.70 -11.06
CA GLN A 102 -0.22 -1.37 -12.05
C GLN A 102 0.41 0.00 -11.76
N ALA A 103 -0.39 1.01 -11.43
CA ALA A 103 0.11 2.34 -11.06
C ALA A 103 1.01 2.29 -9.81
N LEU A 104 0.61 1.53 -8.79
CA LEU A 104 1.40 1.34 -7.57
C LEU A 104 2.74 0.66 -7.87
N LYS A 105 2.75 -0.39 -8.69
CA LYS A 105 3.99 -1.07 -9.12
C LYS A 105 4.95 -0.12 -9.83
N VAL A 106 4.46 0.71 -10.75
CA VAL A 106 5.29 1.70 -11.45
C VAL A 106 5.88 2.72 -10.47
N LYS A 107 5.07 3.25 -9.55
CA LYS A 107 5.52 4.23 -8.55
C LYS A 107 6.56 3.68 -7.58
N LEU A 108 6.36 2.44 -7.13
CA LEU A 108 7.34 1.74 -6.29
C LEU A 108 8.66 1.53 -7.03
N ARG A 109 8.60 1.12 -8.31
CA ARG A 109 9.79 0.95 -9.14
C ARG A 109 10.54 2.27 -9.35
N GLU A 110 9.83 3.37 -9.64
CA GLU A 110 10.43 4.70 -9.78
C GLU A 110 11.17 5.13 -8.51
N GLY A 111 10.59 4.88 -7.33
CA GLY A 111 11.21 5.13 -6.03
C GLY A 111 12.47 4.29 -5.82
N LEU A 112 12.36 2.96 -5.97
CA LEU A 112 13.49 2.04 -5.77
C LEU A 112 14.67 2.35 -6.71
N VAL A 113 14.39 2.65 -7.97
CA VAL A 113 15.44 2.97 -8.96
C VAL A 113 16.13 4.28 -8.57
N ARG A 114 15.37 5.30 -8.17
CA ARG A 114 15.94 6.59 -7.75
C ARG A 114 16.83 6.43 -6.51
N ASP A 115 16.34 5.72 -5.50
CA ASP A 115 17.08 5.49 -4.25
C ASP A 115 18.34 4.66 -4.48
N LEU A 116 18.25 3.65 -5.37
CA LEU A 116 19.40 2.84 -5.76
C LEU A 116 20.45 3.71 -6.45
N PHE A 117 20.07 4.51 -7.45
CA PHE A 117 21.00 5.41 -8.14
C PHE A 117 21.62 6.44 -7.18
N ASP A 118 20.83 7.01 -6.27
CA ASP A 118 21.30 8.03 -5.33
C ASP A 118 22.31 7.44 -4.33
N GLN A 119 22.04 6.24 -3.80
CA GLN A 119 23.00 5.52 -2.95
C GLN A 119 24.26 5.08 -3.71
N TRP A 120 24.13 4.66 -4.97
CA TRP A 120 25.25 4.18 -5.77
C TRP A 120 26.16 5.30 -6.28
N LEU A 121 25.61 6.48 -6.58
CA LEU A 121 26.35 7.65 -7.06
C LEU A 121 26.88 8.54 -5.93
N THR A 122 26.15 8.69 -4.82
CA THR A 122 26.61 9.46 -3.64
C THR A 122 27.67 8.70 -2.85
N SER A 123 27.56 7.37 -2.77
CA SER A 123 28.66 6.56 -2.25
C SER A 123 29.77 6.51 -3.29
N ARG A 124 30.92 7.15 -3.00
CA ARG A 124 32.23 6.90 -3.66
C ARG A 124 32.68 5.43 -3.50
N ARG A 125 31.87 4.48 -3.98
CA ARG A 125 32.05 3.02 -3.95
C ARG A 125 31.99 2.43 -5.35
N ALA A 126 31.43 3.13 -6.34
CA ALA A 126 31.60 2.78 -7.76
C ALA A 126 33.09 2.62 -8.15
N PHE A 127 33.97 3.44 -7.56
CA PHE A 127 35.42 3.34 -7.78
C PHE A 127 36.11 2.25 -6.94
N ARG A 128 35.51 1.78 -5.84
CA ARG A 128 36.08 0.72 -4.99
C ARG A 128 35.60 -0.69 -5.38
N LEU A 129 34.49 -0.82 -6.10
CA LEU A 129 33.97 -2.11 -6.56
C LEU A 129 34.54 -2.56 -7.91
N ALA A 130 35.22 -1.70 -8.66
CA ALA A 130 36.01 -2.12 -9.82
C ALA A 130 37.18 -3.06 -9.45
N TYR A 131 37.49 -3.19 -8.16
CA TYR A 131 38.54 -4.07 -7.62
C TYR A 131 38.02 -5.28 -6.82
N ALA A 132 36.70 -5.47 -6.68
CA ALA A 132 36.14 -6.60 -5.95
C ALA A 132 35.15 -7.36 -6.86
N GLY A 133 35.65 -8.40 -7.50
CA GLY A 133 34.93 -9.20 -8.48
C GLY A 133 33.67 -9.92 -7.98
N GLU A 134 32.87 -10.32 -8.98
CA GLU A 134 31.78 -11.33 -9.02
C GLU A 134 30.69 -11.39 -7.94
N ILE A 135 30.54 -10.40 -7.04
CA ILE A 135 29.39 -10.33 -6.11
C ILE A 135 28.57 -9.04 -6.29
N GLY A 136 28.43 -8.58 -7.53
CA GLY A 136 27.69 -7.36 -7.88
C GLY A 136 26.82 -7.48 -9.13
N ALA A 137 26.51 -8.71 -9.55
CA ALA A 137 26.12 -8.95 -10.93
C ALA A 137 24.70 -8.53 -11.33
N ASN A 138 23.72 -8.37 -10.42
CA ASN A 138 22.42 -7.80 -10.80
C ASN A 138 21.47 -7.56 -9.60
N PRO A 139 21.52 -6.38 -8.95
CA PRO A 139 20.58 -6.03 -7.89
C PRO A 139 19.13 -5.84 -8.39
N ASP A 140 18.94 -5.50 -9.65
CA ASP A 140 17.63 -5.36 -10.33
C ASP A 140 16.88 -6.69 -10.45
N GLN A 141 17.62 -7.79 -10.61
CA GLN A 141 17.07 -9.13 -10.73
C GLN A 141 16.53 -9.63 -9.39
N ARG A 142 17.21 -9.31 -8.28
CA ARG A 142 16.72 -9.61 -6.92
C ARG A 142 15.46 -8.81 -6.57
N ILE A 143 15.40 -7.54 -6.98
CA ILE A 143 14.19 -6.71 -6.79
C ILE A 143 13.01 -7.24 -7.61
N HIS A 144 13.25 -7.76 -8.83
CA HIS A 144 12.21 -8.40 -9.63
C HIS A 144 11.72 -9.71 -9.01
N GLU A 145 12.61 -10.54 -8.45
CA GLU A 145 12.22 -11.76 -7.74
C GLU A 145 11.43 -11.45 -6.47
N ASP A 146 11.86 -10.49 -5.66
CA ASP A 146 11.17 -10.12 -4.43
C ASP A 146 9.79 -9.50 -4.71
N ALA A 147 9.67 -8.64 -5.73
CA ALA A 147 8.38 -8.08 -6.15
C ALA A 147 7.42 -9.14 -6.69
N ARG A 148 7.95 -10.16 -7.38
CA ARG A 148 7.16 -11.29 -7.86
C ARG A 148 6.68 -12.16 -6.70
N HIS A 149 7.56 -12.48 -5.77
CA HIS A 149 7.26 -13.30 -4.60
C HIS A 149 6.20 -12.66 -3.69
N LEU A 150 6.20 -11.33 -3.55
CA LEU A 150 5.20 -10.59 -2.78
C LEU A 150 3.82 -10.50 -3.47
N THR A 151 3.75 -10.77 -4.78
CA THR A 151 2.48 -10.79 -5.53
C THR A 151 1.90 -12.18 -5.74
N GLU A 152 2.64 -13.24 -5.40
CA GLU A 152 2.24 -14.64 -5.58
C GLU A 152 1.82 -15.34 -4.26
N LEU A 153 1.80 -14.63 -3.11
CA LEU A 153 1.21 -15.08 -1.84
C LEU A 153 -0.23 -14.58 -1.69
#